data_AF-D4Z2P8-F1
#
_entry.id   AF-D4Z2P8-F1
#
_cell.length_a   1.000
_cell.length_b   1.000
_cell.length_c   1.000
_cell.angle_alpha   90.00
_cell.angle_beta   90.00
_cell.angle_gamma   90.00
#
_symmetry.space_group_name_H-M   'P 1'
#
loop_
_entity.id
_entity.type
_entity.pdbx_description
1 polymer ?
#
loop_
_entity_poly.entity_id
_entity_poly.type
_entity_poly.pdbx_seq_one_letter_code
_entity_poly.pdbx_strand_id
1 'polypeptide(L)' 'MNIDTAFNRSYFEARLDRNRRLAARSRNPEIRAIHMEYVRLYSQLLEQSGRAQAPA' A
#
# COMPACT_ATOMS: atom_id res chain seq x y z
N MET A 1 3.02 -0.18 -20.65
CA MET A 1 3.59 -1.20 -19.75
C MET A 1 2.47 -1.64 -18.83
N ASN A 2 1.89 -2.82 -19.07
CA ASN A 2 0.69 -3.28 -18.39
C ASN A 2 1.06 -3.73 -16.96
N ILE A 3 0.94 -2.83 -15.99
CA ILE A 3 1.13 -3.09 -14.56
C ILE A 3 -0.02 -3.98 -14.00
N ASP A 4 -1.09 -4.14 -14.79
CA ASP A 4 -2.39 -4.64 -14.34
C ASP A 4 -2.47 -6.09 -13.87
N THR A 5 -1.60 -7.00 -14.34
CA THR A 5 -1.74 -8.42 -13.98
C THR A 5 -1.01 -8.82 -12.70
N ALA A 6 0.07 -8.12 -12.33
CA ALA A 6 0.87 -8.46 -11.13
C ALA A 6 0.58 -7.56 -9.92
N PHE A 7 0.08 -6.34 -10.14
CA PHE A 7 -0.12 -5.33 -9.10
C PHE A 7 -1.61 -4.93 -9.01
N ASN A 8 -2.46 -5.93 -8.78
CA ASN A 8 -3.89 -5.71 -8.59
C ASN A 8 -4.21 -5.19 -7.18
N ARG A 9 -5.48 -4.86 -6.93
CA ARG A 9 -5.95 -4.36 -5.63
C ARG A 9 -5.51 -5.23 -4.44
N SER A 10 -5.66 -6.55 -4.54
CA SER A 10 -5.35 -7.48 -3.45
C SER A 10 -3.85 -7.54 -3.14
N TYR A 11 -2.98 -7.32 -4.14
CA TYR A 11 -1.54 -7.16 -3.92
C TYR A 11 -1.25 -6.01 -2.95
N PHE A 12 -1.85 -4.83 -3.18
CA PHE A 12 -1.60 -3.65 -2.34
C PHE A 12 -2.23 -3.79 -0.95
N GLU A 13 -3.43 -4.38 -0.84
CA GLU A 13 -4.09 -4.62 0.44
C GLU A 13 -3.27 -5.57 1.34
N ALA A 14 -2.73 -6.66 0.79
CA ALA A 14 -1.85 -7.57 1.54
C ALA A 14 -0.56 -6.88 2.03
N ARG A 15 0.00 -5.96 1.22
CA ARG A 15 1.19 -5.18 1.58
C ARG A 15 0.91 -4.12 2.64
N LEU A 16 -0.28 -3.51 2.64
CA LEU A 16 -0.68 -2.55 3.68
C LEU A 16 -0.67 -3.19 5.06
N ASP A 17 -1.35 -4.31 5.18
CA ASP A 17 -1.46 -5.06 6.43
C ASP A 17 -0.08 -5.57 6.92
N ARG A 18 0.74 -6.09 6.00
CA ARG A 18 2.13 -6.47 6.31
C ARG A 18 2.96 -5.29 6.81
N ASN A 19 2.93 -4.14 6.14
CA ASN A 19 3.72 -2.97 6.53
C ASN A 19 3.28 -2.40 7.87
N ARG A 20 1.97 -2.37 8.17
CA ARG A 20 1.45 -1.98 9.49
C ARG A 20 1.99 -2.87 10.61
N ARG A 21 1.99 -4.20 10.41
CA ARG A 21 2.59 -5.13 11.38
C ARG A 21 4.08 -4.93 11.57
N LEU A 22 4.83 -4.68 10.49
CA LEU A 22 6.28 -4.47 10.58
C LEU A 22 6.61 -3.14 11.27
N ALA A 23 5.86 -2.07 10.97
CA ALA A 23 5.98 -0.78 11.65
C ALA A 23 5.75 -0.92 13.16
N ALA A 24 4.70 -1.65 13.56
CA ALA A 24 4.35 -1.87 14.97
C ALA A 24 5.40 -2.70 15.73
N ARG A 25 6.08 -3.63 15.05
CA ARG A 25 7.11 -4.49 15.65
C ARG A 25 8.51 -3.88 15.64
N SER A 26 8.75 -2.85 14.83
CA SER A 26 10.07 -2.22 14.71
C SER A 26 10.39 -1.36 15.92
N ARG A 27 11.54 -1.66 16.56
CA ARG A 27 12.14 -0.80 17.58
C ARG A 27 13.02 0.30 16.99
N ASN A 28 13.38 0.19 15.70
CA ASN A 28 14.11 1.24 14.99
C ASN A 28 13.12 2.27 14.41
N PRO A 29 13.24 3.56 14.78
CA PRO A 29 12.31 4.61 14.34
C PRO A 29 12.36 4.90 12.84
N GLU A 30 13.53 4.76 12.19
CA GLU A 30 13.68 4.99 10.74
C GLU A 30 13.01 3.87 9.95
N ILE A 31 13.23 2.61 10.36
CA ILE A 31 12.57 1.44 9.74
C ILE A 31 11.05 1.52 9.91
N ARG A 32 10.58 1.98 11.08
CA ARG A 32 9.16 2.23 11.31
C ARG A 32 8.62 3.30 10.35
N ALA A 33 9.35 4.41 10.17
CA ALA A 33 8.94 5.48 9.27
C ALA A 33 8.84 4.99 7.81
N ILE A 34 9.80 4.18 7.35
CA ILE A 34 9.78 3.58 6.00
C ILE A 34 8.52 2.72 5.79
N HIS A 35 8.17 1.86 6.76
CA HIS A 35 6.96 1.05 6.65
C HIS A 35 5.68 1.90 6.63
N MET A 36 5.64 2.99 7.41
CA MET A 36 4.50 3.92 7.39
C MET A 36 4.39 4.68 6.07
N GLU A 37 5.53 5.01 5.45
CA GLU A 37 5.54 5.64 4.13
C GLU A 37 5.03 4.69 3.03
N TYR A 38 5.39 3.40 3.07
CA TYR A 38 4.77 2.40 2.20
C TYR A 38 3.26 2.29 2.42
N VAL A 39 2.79 2.39 3.66
CA VAL A 39 1.35 2.39 3.95
C VAL A 39 0.66 3.58 3.30
N ARG A 40 1.25 4.77 3.38
CA ARG A 40 0.73 5.99 2.77
C ARG A 40 0.65 5.84 1.24
N LEU A 41 1.76 5.45 0.60
CA LEU A 41 1.84 5.34 -0.86
C LEU A 41 0.87 4.29 -1.43
N TYR A 42 0.79 3.11 -0.81
CA TYR A 42 -0.13 2.06 -1.30
C TYR A 42 -1.60 2.40 -1.07
N SER A 43 -1.92 3.14 0.00
CA SER A 43 -3.29 3.64 0.21
C SER A 43 -3.69 4.63 -0.90
N GLN A 44 -2.78 5.55 -1.27
CA GLN A 44 -3.02 6.50 -2.36
C GLN A 44 -3.24 5.80 -3.72
N LEU A 45 -2.44 4.76 -4.02
CA LEU A 45 -2.63 3.98 -5.24
C LEU A 45 -4.00 3.28 -5.26
N LEU A 46 -4.43 2.69 -4.14
CA LEU A 46 -5.74 2.05 -4.03
C LEU A 46 -6.91 3.02 -4.20
N GLU A 47 -6.79 4.24 -3.65
CA GLU A 47 -7.78 5.30 -3.82
C GLU A 47 -7.88 5.75 -5.28
N GLN A 48 -6.73 5.90 -5.97
CA GLN A 48 -6.68 6.24 -7.40
C GLN A 48 -7.29 5.12 -8.26
N SER A 49 -6.95 3.85 -7.99
CA SER A 49 -7.53 2.70 -8.70
C SER A 49 -9.04 2.58 -8.48
N GLY A 50 -9.55 2.95 -7.29
CA GLY A 50 -10.98 2.96 -6.99
C GLY A 50 -11.74 4.09 -7.71
N ARG A 51 -11.15 5.29 -7.81
CA ARG A 51 -11.74 6.41 -8.56
C ARG A 51 -11.80 6.15 -10.06
N ALA A 52 -10.82 5.45 -10.62
CA ALA A 52 -10.80 5.09 -12.04
C ALA A 52 -11.89 4.07 -12.44
N GLN A 53 -12.50 3.37 -11.47
CA GLN A 53 -13.51 2.33 -11.71
C GLN A 53 -14.96 2.78 -11.42
N ALA A 54 -15.17 4.00 -10.93
CA ALA A 54 -16.51 4.54 -10.71
C ALA A 54 -17.05 5.20 -12.00
N PRO A 55 -18.22 4.80 -12.54
CA PRO A 55 -18.85 5.55 -13.61
C PRO A 55 -19.32 6.91 -13.09
N ALA A 56 -19.19 7.94 -13.94
CA ALA A 56 -19.68 9.30 -13.68
C ALA A 56 -21.20 9.36 -13.52
#